data_AF-A0A348V3B5-F1
#
_entry.id   AF-A0A348V3B5-F1
#
_cell.length_a   1.000
_cell.length_b   1.000
_cell.length_c   1.000
_cell.angle_alpha   90.00
_cell.angle_beta   90.00
_cell.angle_gamma   90.00
#
_symmetry.space_group_name_H-M   'P 1'
#
loop_
_entity.id
_entity.type
_entity.pdbx_description
1 polymer ?
#
loop_
_entity_poly.entity_id
_entity_poly.type
_entity_poly.pdbx_seq_one_letter_code
_entity_poly.pdbx_strand_id
1 'polypeptide(L)'
;MKDSETGYNLRRQALNFIVLMGLVSLFSDMTYEGARSLTGPYLGLLGASAFVVGLVAGLGEFIGYGLRLATGLLADRTRNYWLLTFLGYGLNLLAVPLLALAG
;
A
#
# COMPACT_ATOMS: atom_id res chain seq x y z
N MET A 1 22.71 36.51 -5.08
CA MET A 1 21.31 36.78 -5.49
C MET A 1 20.68 35.61 -6.26
N LYS A 2 21.43 34.75 -6.97
CA LYS A 2 20.92 33.48 -7.53
C LYS A 2 20.62 32.41 -6.46
N ASP A 3 21.33 32.42 -5.33
CA ASP A 3 21.22 31.37 -4.31
C ASP A 3 19.87 31.38 -3.57
N SER A 4 19.22 32.54 -3.47
CA SER A 4 17.89 32.69 -2.86
C SER A 4 16.75 32.15 -3.74
N GLU A 5 16.85 32.25 -5.08
CA GLU A 5 15.83 31.70 -5.99
C GLU A 5 15.89 30.16 -6.03
N THR A 6 17.08 29.57 -6.01
CA THR A 6 17.25 28.11 -6.01
C THR A 6 16.65 27.50 -4.74
N GLY A 7 16.85 28.12 -3.57
CA GLY A 7 16.27 27.68 -2.31
C GLY A 7 14.74 27.77 -2.28
N TYR A 8 14.16 28.82 -2.87
CA TYR A 8 12.70 28.97 -2.96
C TYR A 8 12.06 27.90 -3.85
N ASN A 9 12.68 27.61 -5.00
CA ASN A 9 12.22 26.57 -5.92
C ASN A 9 12.30 25.17 -5.29
N LEU A 10 13.38 24.86 -4.57
CA LEU A 10 13.53 23.57 -3.89
C LEU A 10 12.47 23.37 -2.80
N ARG A 11 12.19 24.40 -2.00
CA ARG A 11 11.13 24.35 -0.98
C ARG A 11 9.76 24.10 -1.60
N ARG A 12 9.45 24.77 -2.71
CA ARG A 12 8.18 24.57 -3.43
C ARG A 12 8.08 23.17 -4.03
N GLN A 13 9.16 22.66 -4.62
CA GLN A 13 9.21 21.28 -5.14
C GLN A 13 9.04 20.25 -4.03
N ALA A 14 9.71 20.42 -2.88
CA ALA A 14 9.57 19.55 -1.73
C ALA A 14 8.14 19.56 -1.17
N LEU A 15 7.51 20.73 -1.05
CA LEU A 15 6.10 20.83 -0.61
C LEU A 15 5.16 20.14 -1.59
N ASN A 16 5.31 20.39 -2.89
CA ASN A 16 4.50 19.72 -3.91
C ASN A 16 4.68 18.19 -3.84
N PHE A 17 5.91 17.73 -3.68
CA PHE A 17 6.22 16.31 -3.54
C PHE A 17 5.56 15.68 -2.31
N ILE A 18 5.67 16.33 -1.15
CA ILE A 18 5.05 15.85 0.11
C ILE A 18 3.53 15.78 -0.04
N VAL A 19 2.90 16.80 -0.63
CA VAL A 19 1.45 16.84 -0.84
C VAL A 19 1.01 15.72 -1.80
N LEU A 20 1.72 15.53 -2.92
CA LEU A 20 1.41 14.48 -3.89
C LEU A 20 1.57 13.09 -3.27
N MET A 21 2.69 12.82 -2.59
CA MET A 21 2.90 11.54 -1.91
C MET A 21 1.91 11.33 -0.77
N GLY A 22 1.53 12.39 -0.06
CA GLY A 22 0.49 12.36 0.97
C GLY A 22 -0.87 11.95 0.39
N LEU A 23 -1.25 12.49 -0.77
CA LEU A 23 -2.48 12.07 -1.45
C LEU A 23 -2.42 10.61 -1.89
N VAL A 24 -1.31 10.16 -2.47
CA VAL A 24 -1.11 8.75 -2.85
C VAL A 24 -1.25 7.85 -1.62
N SER A 25 -0.62 8.21 -0.50
CA SER A 25 -0.72 7.49 0.76
C SER A 25 -2.15 7.45 1.29
N LEU A 26 -2.86 8.58 1.24
CA LEU A 26 -4.25 8.69 1.70
C LEU A 26 -5.18 7.77 0.90
N PHE A 27 -5.10 7.80 -0.43
CA PHE A 27 -5.93 6.95 -1.28
C PHE A 27 -5.58 5.47 -1.14
N SER A 28 -4.30 5.15 -0.99
CA SER A 28 -3.87 3.77 -0.74
C SER A 28 -4.43 3.24 0.58
N ASP A 29 -4.39 4.03 1.65
CA ASP A 29 -4.93 3.67 2.96
C ASP A 29 -6.45 3.49 2.91
N MET A 30 -7.16 4.43 2.30
CA MET A 30 -8.62 4.35 2.12
C MET A 30 -9.03 3.10 1.33
N THR A 31 -8.28 2.75 0.28
CA THR A 31 -8.56 1.56 -0.53
C THR A 31 -8.23 0.28 0.25
N TYR A 32 -7.12 0.26 0.98
CA TYR A 32 -6.70 -0.90 1.77
C TYR A 32 -7.69 -1.21 2.90
N GLU A 33 -8.01 -0.22 3.73
CA GLU A 33 -8.95 -0.40 4.84
C GLU A 33 -10.38 -0.63 4.35
N GLY A 34 -10.78 0.05 3.27
CA GLY A 34 -12.05 -0.20 2.59
C GLY A 34 -12.18 -1.65 2.12
N ALA A 35 -11.20 -2.16 1.37
CA ALA A 35 -11.17 -3.54 0.91
C ALA A 35 -11.14 -4.52 2.09
N ARG A 36 -10.28 -4.28 3.10
CA ARG A 36 -10.15 -5.14 4.28
C ARG A 36 -11.48 -5.31 5.02
N SER A 37 -12.26 -4.23 5.15
CA SER A 37 -13.57 -4.27 5.80
C SER A 37 -14.61 -5.10 5.03
N LEU A 38 -14.46 -5.22 3.71
CA LEU A 38 -15.41 -5.89 2.81
C LEU A 38 -15.03 -7.34 2.48
N THR A 39 -13.75 -7.72 2.55
CA THR A 39 -13.26 -9.05 2.14
C THR A 39 -14.00 -10.19 2.83
N GLY A 40 -14.26 -10.09 4.14
CA GLY A 40 -14.96 -11.14 4.89
C GLY A 40 -16.41 -11.36 4.42
N PRO A 41 -17.26 -10.32 4.46
CA PRO A 41 -18.62 -10.39 3.93
C PRO A 41 -18.69 -10.79 2.45
N TYR A 42 -17.77 -10.29 1.62
CA TYR A 42 -17.72 -10.61 0.19
C TYR A 42 -17.42 -12.09 -0.07
N LEU A 43 -16.46 -12.67 0.63
CA LEU A 43 -16.19 -14.12 0.55
C LEU A 43 -17.39 -14.94 1.04
N GLY A 44 -18.07 -14.48 2.10
CA GLY A 44 -19.33 -15.09 2.55
C GLY A 44 -20.42 -15.08 1.47
N LEU A 45 -20.55 -13.97 0.72
CA LEU A 45 -21.47 -13.86 -0.42
C LEU A 45 -21.13 -14.87 -1.53
N LEU A 46 -19.85 -15.10 -1.79
CA LEU A 46 -19.35 -16.10 -2.76
C LEU A 46 -19.52 -17.56 -2.28
N GLY A 47 -20.12 -17.79 -1.10
CA GLY A 47 -20.38 -19.12 -0.56
C GLY A 47 -19.24 -19.69 0.28
N ALA A 48 -18.23 -18.89 0.65
CA ALA A 48 -17.17 -19.33 1.55
C ALA A 48 -17.72 -19.56 2.96
N SER A 49 -17.34 -20.67 3.59
CA SER A 49 -17.69 -20.93 4.99
C SER A 49 -16.91 -20.01 5.93
N ALA A 50 -17.43 -19.76 7.13
CA ALA A 50 -16.75 -18.94 8.15
C ALA A 50 -15.33 -19.44 8.48
N PHE A 51 -15.11 -20.76 8.39
CA PHE A 51 -13.77 -21.35 8.54
C PHE A 51 -12.82 -20.90 7.42
N VAL A 52 -13.25 -20.96 6.16
CA VAL A 52 -12.45 -20.53 5.01
C VAL A 52 -12.15 -19.04 5.09
N VAL A 53 -13.15 -18.21 5.42
CA VAL A 53 -12.97 -16.76 5.59
C VAL A 53 -11.93 -16.47 6.68
N GLY A 54 -12.04 -17.10 7.85
CA GLY A 54 -11.09 -16.93 8.94
C GLY A 54 -9.68 -17.39 8.58
N LEU A 55 -9.55 -18.52 7.88
CA LEU A 55 -8.26 -19.05 7.44
C LEU A 55 -7.58 -18.13 6.41
N VAL A 56 -8.33 -17.64 5.41
CA VAL A 56 -7.81 -16.72 4.39
C VAL A 56 -7.42 -15.37 5.00
N ALA A 57 -8.27 -14.80 5.87
CA ALA A 57 -7.97 -13.55 6.55
C ALA A 57 -6.72 -13.67 7.44
N GLY A 58 -6.67 -14.73 8.26
CA GLY A 58 -5.54 -14.98 9.16
C GLY A 58 -4.22 -15.23 8.42
N LEU A 59 -4.25 -16.03 7.34
CA LEU A 59 -3.07 -16.23 6.51
C LEU A 59 -2.64 -14.95 5.79
N GLY A 60 -3.61 -14.16 5.30
CA GLY A 60 -3.34 -12.87 4.67
C GLY A 60 -2.63 -11.90 5.62
N GLU A 61 -3.09 -11.80 6.86
CA GLU A 61 -2.43 -10.99 7.89
C GLU A 61 -1.04 -11.51 8.23
N PHE A 62 -0.89 -12.83 8.44
CA PHE A 62 0.40 -13.44 8.73
C PHE A 62 1.42 -13.18 7.62
N ILE A 63 1.04 -13.39 6.36
CA ILE A 63 1.89 -13.10 5.19
C ILE A 63 2.20 -11.60 5.12
N GLY A 64 1.21 -10.73 5.33
CA GLY A 64 1.40 -9.29 5.33
C GLY A 64 2.43 -8.82 6.36
N TYR A 65 2.32 -9.30 7.60
CA TYR A 65 3.28 -8.98 8.66
C TYR A 65 4.67 -9.59 8.40
N GLY A 66 4.73 -10.83 7.91
CA GLY A 66 5.97 -11.51 7.55
C GLY A 66 6.72 -10.77 6.41
N LEU A 67 5.99 -10.36 5.37
CA LEU A 67 6.54 -9.55 4.29
C LEU A 67 7.00 -8.18 4.77
N ARG A 68 6.35 -7.58 5.77
CA ARG A 68 6.78 -6.30 6.35
C ARG A 68 8.17 -6.41 6.98
N LEU A 69 8.42 -7.50 7.71
CA LEU A 69 9.75 -7.81 8.25
C LEU A 69 10.77 -8.07 7.14
N ALA A 70 10.44 -8.93 6.18
CA ALA A 70 11.35 -9.30 5.10
C ALA A 70 11.72 -8.11 4.20
N THR A 71 10.73 -7.31 3.81
CA THR A 71 10.93 -6.13 2.96
C THR A 71 11.64 -5.00 3.71
N GLY A 72 11.40 -4.84 5.02
CA GLY A 72 12.16 -3.90 5.86
C GLY A 72 13.66 -4.26 5.90
N LEU A 73 13.98 -5.53 6.20
CA LEU A 73 15.35 -6.03 6.18
C LEU A 73 16.01 -5.87 4.80
N LEU A 74 15.26 -6.10 3.73
CA LEU A 74 15.74 -5.94 2.35
C LEU A 74 15.96 -4.45 2.02
N ALA A 75 15.07 -3.56 2.43
CA ALA A 75 15.19 -2.12 2.24
C ALA A 75 16.45 -1.59 2.93
N ASP A 76 16.69 -2.00 4.17
CA ASP A 76 17.84 -1.56 4.96
C ASP A 76 19.16 -2.05 4.36
N ARG A 77 19.19 -3.28 3.84
CA ARG A 77 20.39 -3.84 3.19
C ARG A 77 20.68 -3.21 1.83
N THR A 78 19.63 -2.95 1.02
CA THR A 78 19.79 -2.42 -0.34
C THR A 78 19.88 -0.90 -0.37
N ARG A 79 19.43 -0.21 0.70
CA ARG A 79 19.23 1.25 0.77
C ARG A 79 18.38 1.82 -0.37
N ASN A 80 17.64 0.97 -1.09
CA ASN A 80 16.84 1.35 -2.24
C ASN A 80 15.35 1.45 -1.85
N TYR A 81 15.06 2.41 -0.97
CA TYR A 81 13.74 2.64 -0.42
C TYR A 81 12.70 2.98 -1.48
N TRP A 82 13.11 3.68 -2.53
CA TRP A 82 12.23 4.19 -3.57
C TRP A 82 11.65 3.08 -4.45
N LEU A 83 12.48 2.15 -4.89
CA LEU A 83 12.01 1.03 -5.73
C LEU A 83 11.02 0.15 -4.96
N LEU A 84 11.30 -0.14 -3.69
CA LEU A 84 10.40 -0.91 -2.82
C LEU A 84 9.09 -0.17 -2.55
N THR A 85 9.13 1.15 -2.39
CA THR A 85 7.93 1.99 -2.22
C THR A 85 7.03 1.93 -3.44
N PHE A 86 7.59 2.10 -4.65
CA PHE A 86 6.81 2.01 -5.89
C PHE A 86 6.21 0.63 -6.11
N LEU A 87 6.94 -0.45 -5.81
CA LEU A 87 6.43 -1.81 -5.89
C LEU A 87 5.27 -2.04 -4.92
N GLY A 88 5.39 -1.56 -3.68
CA GLY A 88 4.33 -1.68 -2.67
C GLY A 88 3.05 -0.95 -3.08
N TYR A 89 3.17 0.31 -3.53
CA TYR A 89 2.02 1.08 -4.02
C TYR A 89 1.41 0.48 -5.30
N GLY A 90 2.23 0.03 -6.24
CA GLY A 90 1.75 -0.63 -7.46
C GLY A 90 0.98 -1.92 -7.16
N LEU A 91 1.48 -2.73 -6.21
CA LEU A 91 0.81 -3.95 -5.78
C LEU A 91 -0.53 -3.63 -5.08
N ASN A 92 -0.59 -2.61 -4.23
CA ASN A 92 -1.84 -2.15 -3.61
C ASN A 92 -2.88 -1.71 -4.67
N LEU A 93 -2.45 -0.95 -5.68
CA LEU A 93 -3.33 -0.48 -6.75
C LEU A 93 -3.88 -1.62 -7.61
N LEU A 94 -3.12 -2.71 -7.81
CA LEU A 94 -3.54 -3.84 -8.63
C LEU A 94 -4.36 -4.86 -7.84
N ALA A 95 -4.03 -5.10 -6.58
CA ALA A 95 -4.66 -6.15 -5.78
C ALA A 95 -6.18 -5.92 -5.58
N VAL A 96 -6.60 -4.67 -5.40
CA VAL A 96 -8.01 -4.35 -5.11
C VAL A 96 -8.93 -4.46 -6.34
N PRO A 97 -8.58 -3.93 -7.52
CA PRO A 97 -9.35 -4.18 -8.74
C PRO A 97 -9.38 -5.64 -9.17
N LEU A 98 -8.27 -6.37 -8.98
CA LEU A 98 -8.23 -7.80 -9.32
C LEU A 98 -9.15 -8.65 -8.42
N LEU A 99 -9.36 -8.23 -7.16
CA LEU A 99 -10.34 -8.84 -6.26
C LEU A 99 -11.78 -8.77 -6.82
N ALA A 100 -12.12 -7.71 -7.56
CA ALA A 100 -13.43 -7.59 -8.20
C ALA A 100 -13.64 -8.58 -9.36
N LEU A 101 -12.57 -9.21 -9.87
CA LEU A 101 -12.63 -10.24 -10.93
C LEU A 101 -12.69 -11.67 -10.37
N ALA A 102 -12.71 -11.84 -9.05
CA ALA A 102 -12.71 -13.16 -8.40
C ALA A 102 -14.10 -13.80 -8.30
N GLY A 103 -15.17 -13.03 -8.57
CA GLY A 103 -16.57 -13.47 -8.55
C GLY A 103 -17.07 -13.93 -9.91
#